data_AF-A0A518G169-F1
#
_entry.id   AF-A0A518G169-F1
#
_cell.length_a   1.000
_cell.length_b   1.000
_cell.length_c   1.000
_cell.angle_alpha   90.00
_cell.angle_beta   90.00
_cell.angle_gamma   90.00
#
_symmetry.space_group_name_H-M   'P 1'
#
loop_
_entity.id
_entity.type
_entity.pdbx_description
1 polymer ?
#
loop_
_entity_poly.entity_id
_entity_poly.type
_entity_poly.pdbx_seq_one_letter_code
_entity_poly.pdbx_strand_id
1 'polypeptide(L)'
;MLEREEYIEQAYFFRVLVERLGQSLPLQDLLEQTKFELLATTHLPMAIDLLLGELKHHGLMSTGMLLLKHYFAPFQTFLIAEAETDSGRFDYRTALKILSAEANYRAQESISPEGLFFYQFEALSRNRLNYDRGLKAMADDTFYPPDWQAWLLILRRQLGLVELSDMIYGRSQLYFEARSRLGITEPEAPILFGLGEGRIAQANRHKDPLFLFAAMQRQLGYPAVPRLEPIDPIPSLIPRLQRRIEQMETRIRLLEQEQRGGIDITKFYGGKIPLPSEELPE
;
A
#
# COMPACT_ATOMS: atom_id res chain seq x y z
N MET A 1 4.43 9.27 -22.10
CA MET A 1 5.31 8.49 -21.22
C MET A 1 6.47 9.39 -20.81
N LEU A 2 6.89 9.34 -19.55
CA LEU A 2 8.05 10.11 -19.08
C LEU A 2 9.37 9.50 -19.58
N GLU A 3 10.41 10.32 -19.60
CA GLU A 3 11.78 9.86 -19.86
C GLU A 3 12.27 8.93 -18.75
N ARG A 4 13.24 8.07 -19.08
CA ARG A 4 13.82 7.11 -18.13
C ARG A 4 14.39 7.79 -16.89
N GLU A 5 15.06 8.93 -17.06
CA GLU A 5 15.67 9.70 -15.98
C GLU A 5 14.63 10.14 -14.94
N GLU A 6 13.43 10.53 -15.39
CA GLU A 6 12.33 10.91 -14.50
C GLU A 6 11.89 9.74 -13.62
N TYR A 7 11.80 8.53 -14.16
CA TYR A 7 11.43 7.35 -13.37
C TYR A 7 12.53 6.93 -12.37
N ILE A 8 13.81 7.13 -12.72
CA ILE A 8 14.93 6.89 -11.80
C ILE A 8 14.83 7.84 -10.60
N GLU A 9 14.62 9.12 -10.86
CA GLU A 9 14.47 10.14 -9.82
C GLU A 9 13.18 9.93 -9.00
N GLN A 10 12.06 9.55 -9.63
CA GLN A 10 10.83 9.16 -8.91
C GLN A 10 11.08 7.99 -7.97
N ALA A 11 11.79 6.96 -8.42
CA ALA A 11 12.09 5.79 -7.61
C ALA A 11 12.99 6.14 -6.41
N TYR A 12 13.99 6.99 -6.64
CA TYR A 12 14.85 7.55 -5.60
C TYR A 12 14.02 8.35 -4.58
N PHE A 13 13.19 9.27 -5.05
CA PHE A 13 12.30 10.09 -4.23
C PHE A 13 11.42 9.24 -3.31
N PHE A 14 10.68 8.26 -3.86
CA PHE A 14 9.84 7.39 -3.03
C PHE A 14 10.65 6.56 -2.04
N ARG A 15 11.85 6.10 -2.40
CA ARG A 15 12.72 5.36 -1.49
C ARG A 15 13.19 6.22 -0.32
N VAL A 16 13.66 7.44 -0.59
CA VAL A 16 14.09 8.39 0.46
C VAL A 16 12.92 8.72 1.39
N LEU A 17 11.71 8.88 0.84
CA LEU A 17 10.51 9.04 1.65
C LEU A 17 10.31 7.84 2.58
N VAL A 18 10.37 6.60 2.09
CA VAL A 18 10.23 5.39 2.95
C VAL A 18 11.27 5.37 4.08
N GLU A 19 12.54 5.64 3.75
CA GLU A 19 13.66 5.54 4.69
C GLU A 19 13.57 6.56 5.82
N ARG A 20 13.15 7.79 5.49
CA ARG A 20 13.11 8.92 6.43
C ARG A 20 11.74 9.14 7.06
N LEU A 21 10.68 8.51 6.56
CA LEU A 21 9.33 8.61 7.14
C LEU A 21 9.33 8.14 8.60
N GLY A 22 8.89 8.99 9.52
CA GLY A 22 8.83 8.71 10.95
C GLY A 22 10.11 9.05 11.74
N GLN A 23 11.16 9.54 11.07
CA GLN A 23 12.37 10.04 11.74
C GLN A 23 12.19 11.47 12.25
N SER A 24 11.26 11.70 13.20
CA SER A 24 11.01 13.00 13.87
C SER A 24 10.81 14.24 12.97
N LEU A 25 10.73 14.05 11.65
CA LEU A 25 10.59 15.09 10.65
C LEU A 25 9.19 15.04 10.05
N PRO A 26 8.52 16.20 9.90
CA PRO A 26 7.26 16.26 9.20
C PRO A 26 7.46 16.00 7.71
N LEU A 27 6.42 15.52 7.02
CA LEU A 27 6.49 15.17 5.60
C LEU A 27 6.85 16.38 4.73
N GLN A 28 6.42 17.58 5.12
CA GLN A 28 6.73 18.83 4.42
C GLN A 28 8.26 19.08 4.37
N ASP A 29 8.93 19.00 5.52
CA ASP A 29 10.37 19.24 5.60
C ASP A 29 11.14 18.14 4.85
N LEU A 30 10.64 16.91 4.89
CA LEU A 30 11.23 15.79 4.15
C LEU A 30 11.15 15.99 2.63
N LEU A 31 10.00 16.46 2.11
CA LEU A 31 9.85 16.80 0.69
C LEU A 31 10.79 17.95 0.29
N GLU A 32 10.90 18.98 1.13
CA GLU A 32 11.77 20.14 0.87
C GLU A 32 13.24 19.74 0.82
N GLN A 33 13.71 18.89 1.74
CA GLN A 33 15.07 18.37 1.73
C GLN A 33 15.34 17.50 0.50
N THR A 34 14.43 16.56 0.20
CA THR A 34 14.61 15.62 -0.92
C THR A 34 14.71 16.36 -2.25
N LYS A 35 14.02 17.50 -2.40
CA LYS A 35 14.13 18.36 -3.59
C LYS A 35 15.57 18.73 -3.94
N PHE A 36 16.41 19.01 -2.95
CA PHE A 36 17.80 19.41 -3.15
C PHE A 36 18.74 18.23 -3.45
N GLU A 37 18.29 17.00 -3.21
CA GLU A 37 19.05 15.77 -3.47
C GLU A 37 18.82 15.24 -4.89
N LEU A 38 17.71 15.64 -5.52
CA LEU A 38 17.31 15.17 -6.83
C LEU A 38 18.06 15.86 -7.97
N LEU A 39 18.09 15.18 -9.11
CA LEU A 39 18.71 15.70 -10.31
C LEU A 39 17.94 16.93 -10.83
N ALA A 40 18.61 18.09 -10.84
CA ALA A 40 18.01 19.38 -11.22
C ALA A 40 17.56 19.48 -12.69
N THR A 41 17.99 18.56 -13.56
CA THR A 41 17.57 18.52 -14.97
C THR A 41 16.21 17.87 -15.18
N THR A 42 15.71 17.14 -14.18
CA THR A 42 14.38 16.53 -14.22
C THR A 42 13.29 17.52 -13.81
N HIS A 43 12.05 17.22 -14.15
CA HIS A 43 10.89 17.98 -13.72
C HIS A 43 10.43 17.64 -12.30
N LEU A 44 11.01 16.61 -11.67
CA LEU A 44 10.63 16.16 -10.32
C LEU A 44 10.73 17.26 -9.24
N PRO A 45 11.79 18.10 -9.19
CA PRO A 45 11.87 19.17 -8.19
C PRO A 45 10.70 20.16 -8.29
N MET A 46 10.27 20.49 -9.52
CA MET A 46 9.11 21.35 -9.77
C MET A 46 7.80 20.66 -9.38
N ALA A 47 7.68 19.36 -9.64
CA ALA A 47 6.54 18.57 -9.18
C ALA A 47 6.46 18.56 -7.64
N ILE A 48 7.60 18.44 -6.94
CA ILE A 48 7.68 18.49 -5.48
C ILE A 48 7.23 19.86 -4.94
N ASP A 49 7.57 20.97 -5.59
CA ASP A 49 7.11 22.29 -5.16
C ASP A 49 5.57 22.40 -5.19
N LEU A 50 4.92 21.82 -6.19
CA LEU A 50 3.46 21.75 -6.24
C LEU A 50 2.91 20.83 -5.14
N LEU A 51 3.52 19.65 -4.95
CA LEU A 51 3.12 18.71 -3.88
C LEU A 51 3.25 19.37 -2.51
N LEU A 52 4.30 20.16 -2.27
CA LEU A 52 4.49 20.93 -1.04
C LEU A 52 3.40 21.99 -0.85
N GLY A 53 3.03 22.70 -1.92
CA GLY A 53 1.92 23.66 -1.88
C GLY A 53 0.62 22.98 -1.47
N GLU A 54 0.25 21.90 -2.15
CA GLU A 54 -0.97 21.13 -1.86
C GLU A 54 -0.96 20.51 -0.47
N LEU A 55 0.17 19.96 -0.02
CA LEU A 55 0.32 19.40 1.31
C LEU A 55 0.18 20.47 2.40
N LYS A 56 0.66 21.71 2.16
CA LYS A 56 0.49 22.85 3.09
C LYS A 56 -0.95 23.38 3.13
N HIS A 57 -1.70 23.27 2.04
CA HIS A 57 -3.07 23.78 1.94
C HIS A 57 -4.15 22.77 2.35
N HIS A 58 -4.03 21.52 1.90
CA HIS A 58 -5.04 20.47 2.07
C HIS A 58 -4.60 19.35 3.04
N GLY A 59 -3.32 19.29 3.40
CA GLY A 59 -2.78 18.23 4.27
C GLY A 59 -2.63 16.87 3.59
N LEU A 60 -2.86 16.78 2.28
CA LEU A 60 -2.83 15.56 1.49
C LEU A 60 -1.84 15.71 0.32
N MET A 61 -1.04 14.67 0.07
CA MET A 61 -0.15 14.56 -1.08
C MET A 61 -0.90 14.07 -2.32
N SER A 62 -1.93 13.23 -2.15
CA SER A 62 -2.71 12.70 -3.27
C SER A 62 -3.37 13.79 -4.14
N THR A 63 -3.76 14.93 -3.55
CA THR A 63 -4.37 16.04 -4.29
C THR A 63 -3.38 16.67 -5.27
N GLY A 64 -2.13 16.89 -4.85
CA GLY A 64 -1.09 17.40 -5.73
C GLY A 64 -0.68 16.39 -6.80
N MET A 65 -0.62 15.10 -6.47
CA MET A 65 -0.38 14.05 -7.48
C MET A 65 -1.51 13.98 -8.51
N LEU A 66 -2.76 14.26 -8.10
CA LEU A 66 -3.92 14.29 -8.99
C LEU A 66 -3.87 15.48 -9.97
N LEU A 67 -3.27 16.61 -9.59
CA LEU A 67 -3.04 17.75 -10.49
C LEU A 67 -1.95 17.41 -11.53
N LEU A 68 -0.98 16.59 -11.14
CA LEU A 68 0.18 16.20 -11.95
C LEU A 68 -0.02 14.86 -12.68
N LYS A 69 -1.18 14.64 -13.31
CA LYS A 69 -1.48 13.37 -14.03
C LYS A 69 -0.53 13.06 -15.20
N HIS A 70 0.14 14.08 -15.72
CA HIS A 70 1.14 13.93 -16.78
C HIS A 70 2.47 13.42 -16.24
N TYR A 71 2.69 13.53 -14.92
CA TYR A 71 3.93 13.16 -14.25
C TYR A 71 3.78 11.90 -13.39
N PHE A 72 2.76 11.87 -12.53
CA PHE A 72 2.42 10.69 -11.73
C PHE A 72 1.36 9.87 -12.43
N ALA A 73 1.58 8.56 -12.53
CA ALA A 73 0.61 7.65 -13.10
C ALA A 73 -0.67 7.63 -12.23
N PRO A 74 -1.87 7.51 -12.80
CA PRO A 74 -3.10 7.53 -12.01
C PRO A 74 -3.15 6.44 -10.94
N PHE A 75 -2.54 5.28 -11.19
CA PHE A 75 -2.36 4.23 -10.20
C PHE A 75 -1.49 4.66 -9.00
N GLN A 76 -0.42 5.42 -9.24
CA GLN A 76 0.44 5.96 -8.17
C GLN A 76 -0.35 6.92 -7.27
N THR A 77 -1.14 7.82 -7.87
CA THR A 77 -2.03 8.74 -7.16
C THR A 77 -3.09 7.99 -6.36
N PHE A 78 -3.67 6.92 -6.93
CA PHE A 78 -4.64 6.07 -6.25
C PHE A 78 -4.05 5.40 -4.99
N LEU A 79 -2.83 4.88 -5.07
CA LEU A 79 -2.17 4.26 -3.93
C LEU A 79 -1.96 5.25 -2.77
N ILE A 80 -1.45 6.45 -3.04
CA ILE A 80 -1.31 7.48 -2.01
C ILE A 80 -2.67 7.88 -1.44
N ALA A 81 -3.68 8.08 -2.30
CA ALA A 81 -5.02 8.46 -1.84
C ALA A 81 -5.63 7.40 -0.90
N GLU A 82 -5.49 6.11 -1.20
CA GLU A 82 -5.97 5.05 -0.31
C GLU A 82 -5.16 4.98 0.99
N ALA A 83 -3.86 5.26 0.95
CA ALA A 83 -3.00 5.26 2.12
C ALA A 83 -3.22 6.46 3.05
N GLU A 84 -3.73 7.57 2.51
CA GLU A 84 -4.14 8.77 3.26
C GLU A 84 -5.54 8.63 3.86
N THR A 85 -6.29 7.56 3.55
CA THR A 85 -7.58 7.34 4.19
C THR A 85 -7.43 6.90 5.65
N ASP A 86 -8.27 7.43 6.54
CA ASP A 86 -8.33 7.08 7.96
C ASP A 86 -8.79 5.63 8.25
N SER A 87 -8.90 4.78 7.22
CA SER A 87 -9.32 3.39 7.36
C SER A 87 -8.28 2.53 8.11
N GLY A 88 -7.01 2.95 8.12
CA GLY A 88 -5.91 2.27 8.81
C GLY A 88 -5.56 0.88 8.26
N ARG A 89 -6.19 0.44 7.18
CA ARG A 89 -5.97 -0.88 6.57
C ARG A 89 -4.73 -0.92 5.67
N PHE A 90 -4.37 0.23 5.10
CA PHE A 90 -3.26 0.38 4.18
C PHE A 90 -2.31 1.46 4.69
N ASP A 91 -1.06 1.07 4.91
CA ASP A 91 -0.05 1.94 5.52
C ASP A 91 0.66 2.80 4.46
N TYR A 92 0.85 4.08 4.77
CA TYR A 92 1.55 5.06 3.93
C TYR A 92 2.96 4.61 3.56
N ARG A 93 3.69 3.99 4.50
CA ARG A 93 5.03 3.44 4.23
C ARG A 93 4.97 2.31 3.20
N THR A 94 3.93 1.47 3.25
CA THR A 94 3.74 0.38 2.28
C THR A 94 3.40 0.93 0.90
N ALA A 95 2.56 1.96 0.83
CA ALA A 95 2.26 2.67 -0.42
C ALA A 95 3.55 3.19 -1.08
N LEU A 96 4.38 3.93 -0.34
CA LEU A 96 5.65 4.46 -0.85
C LEU A 96 6.62 3.35 -1.30
N LYS A 97 6.69 2.22 -0.58
CA LYS A 97 7.50 1.07 -1.01
C LYS A 97 7.02 0.51 -2.36
N ILE A 98 5.69 0.41 -2.56
CA ILE A 98 5.10 -0.06 -3.82
C ILE A 98 5.40 0.93 -4.95
N LEU A 99 5.30 2.23 -4.69
CA LEU A 99 5.58 3.27 -5.68
C LEU A 99 7.05 3.30 -6.10
N SER A 100 7.97 3.15 -5.14
CA SER A 100 9.40 3.07 -5.43
C SER A 100 9.72 1.88 -6.32
N ALA A 101 9.16 0.71 -6.01
CA ALA A 101 9.35 -0.49 -6.83
C ALA A 101 8.68 -0.37 -8.22
N GLU A 102 7.52 0.29 -8.31
CA GLU A 102 6.87 0.56 -9.60
C GLU A 102 7.70 1.49 -10.48
N ALA A 103 8.16 2.62 -9.93
CA ALA A 103 8.99 3.58 -10.65
C ALA A 103 10.31 2.96 -11.09
N ASN A 104 10.93 2.14 -10.24
CA ASN A 104 12.11 1.35 -10.60
C ASN A 104 11.85 0.40 -11.78
N TYR A 105 10.67 -0.23 -11.84
CA TYR A 105 10.31 -1.11 -12.95
C TYR A 105 10.07 -0.32 -14.24
N ARG A 106 9.44 0.86 -14.17
CA ARG A 106 9.27 1.78 -15.31
C ARG A 106 10.57 2.36 -15.84
N ALA A 107 11.60 2.44 -15.00
CA ALA A 107 12.94 2.85 -15.41
C ALA A 107 13.73 1.75 -16.16
N GLN A 108 13.24 0.51 -16.20
CA GLN A 108 13.91 -0.59 -16.92
C GLN A 108 13.65 -0.52 -18.43
N GLU A 109 14.66 -0.87 -19.21
CA GLU A 109 14.58 -0.87 -20.69
C GLU A 109 13.65 -1.96 -21.23
N SER A 110 13.44 -3.05 -20.48
CA SER A 110 12.62 -4.21 -20.86
C SER A 110 11.26 -4.24 -20.15
N ILE A 111 10.62 -3.08 -19.97
CA ILE A 111 9.30 -3.02 -19.33
C ILE A 111 8.24 -3.64 -20.26
N SER A 112 7.41 -4.52 -19.70
CA SER A 112 6.27 -5.14 -20.39
C SER A 112 4.94 -4.73 -19.72
N PRO A 113 3.88 -4.46 -20.50
CA PRO A 113 2.53 -4.19 -19.97
C PRO A 113 2.01 -5.31 -19.08
N GLU A 114 2.32 -6.55 -19.44
CA GLU A 114 1.94 -7.75 -18.68
C GLU A 114 2.59 -7.73 -17.29
N GLY A 115 3.90 -7.49 -17.22
CA GLY A 115 4.63 -7.41 -15.96
C GLY A 115 4.13 -6.28 -15.06
N LEU A 116 3.86 -5.10 -15.63
CA LEU A 116 3.31 -3.97 -14.88
C LEU A 116 1.90 -4.28 -14.36
N PHE A 117 1.05 -4.89 -15.19
CA PHE A 117 -0.29 -5.32 -14.81
C PHE A 117 -0.27 -6.27 -13.63
N PHE A 118 0.55 -7.33 -13.68
CA PHE A 118 0.63 -8.30 -12.59
C PHE A 118 1.14 -7.64 -11.31
N TYR A 119 2.15 -6.77 -11.41
CA TYR A 119 2.66 -6.04 -10.26
C TYR A 119 1.59 -5.17 -9.58
N GLN A 120 0.89 -4.34 -10.36
CA GLN A 120 -0.15 -3.44 -9.85
C GLN A 120 -1.36 -4.25 -9.30
N PHE A 121 -1.78 -5.29 -10.00
CA PHE A 121 -2.89 -6.15 -9.57
C PHE A 121 -2.57 -6.94 -8.28
N GLU A 122 -1.33 -7.43 -8.17
CA GLU A 122 -0.84 -8.12 -6.98
C GLU A 122 -0.72 -7.16 -5.79
N ALA A 123 -0.34 -5.90 -6.04
CA ALA A 123 -0.36 -4.83 -5.03
C ALA A 123 -1.78 -4.54 -4.53
N LEU A 124 -2.78 -4.47 -5.42
CA LEU A 124 -4.19 -4.32 -5.02
C LEU A 124 -4.66 -5.50 -4.16
N SER A 125 -4.34 -6.72 -4.60
CA SER A 125 -4.82 -7.94 -3.95
C SER A 125 -4.19 -8.17 -2.58
N ARG A 126 -2.88 -7.98 -2.44
CA ARG A 126 -2.18 -8.18 -1.17
C ARG A 126 -2.58 -7.18 -0.10
N ASN A 127 -2.83 -5.95 -0.50
CA ASN A 127 -3.19 -4.87 0.42
C ASN A 127 -4.71 -4.71 0.59
N ARG A 128 -5.51 -5.60 -0.01
CA ARG A 128 -6.98 -5.60 0.06
C ARG A 128 -7.59 -4.25 -0.32
N LEU A 129 -7.02 -3.62 -1.33
CA LEU A 129 -7.45 -2.32 -1.84
C LEU A 129 -8.72 -2.46 -2.69
N ASN A 130 -9.38 -1.34 -2.94
CA ASN A 130 -10.58 -1.32 -3.77
C ASN A 130 -10.25 -1.62 -5.24
N TYR A 131 -10.60 -2.82 -5.70
CA TYR A 131 -10.38 -3.27 -7.09
C TYR A 131 -11.07 -2.37 -8.12
N ASP A 132 -12.26 -1.86 -7.83
CA ASP A 132 -13.02 -1.06 -8.80
C ASP A 132 -12.29 0.26 -9.12
N ARG A 133 -11.81 0.94 -8.07
CA ARG A 133 -11.04 2.19 -8.21
C ARG A 133 -9.62 1.93 -8.70
N GLY A 134 -8.96 0.90 -8.18
CA GLY A 134 -7.60 0.53 -8.57
C GLY A 134 -7.50 0.19 -10.06
N LEU A 135 -8.39 -0.67 -10.57
CA LEU A 135 -8.40 -1.05 -11.98
C LEU A 135 -8.79 0.08 -12.91
N LYS A 136 -9.67 0.98 -12.45
CA LYS A 136 -9.95 2.21 -13.20
C LYS A 136 -8.69 3.08 -13.33
N ALA A 137 -7.97 3.27 -12.22
CA ALA A 137 -6.72 4.03 -12.23
C ALA A 137 -5.64 3.37 -13.10
N MET A 138 -5.58 2.03 -13.16
CA MET A 138 -4.71 1.32 -14.09
C MET A 138 -5.14 1.56 -15.55
N ALA A 139 -6.45 1.51 -15.85
CA ALA A 139 -6.96 1.72 -17.21
C ALA A 139 -6.75 3.16 -17.73
N ASP A 140 -6.70 4.14 -16.82
CA ASP A 140 -6.46 5.54 -17.17
C ASP A 140 -4.96 5.84 -17.45
N ASP A 141 -4.06 4.88 -17.25
CA ASP A 141 -2.63 5.05 -17.48
C ASP A 141 -2.27 4.98 -18.98
N THR A 142 -1.54 6.01 -19.43
CA THR A 142 -1.01 6.13 -20.80
C THR A 142 0.01 5.06 -21.17
N PHE A 143 0.57 4.34 -20.20
CA PHE A 143 1.48 3.23 -20.46
C PHE A 143 0.78 2.03 -21.11
N TYR A 144 -0.51 1.82 -20.80
CA TYR A 144 -1.26 0.72 -21.39
C TYR A 144 -1.75 1.08 -22.79
N PRO A 145 -1.50 0.22 -23.80
CA PRO A 145 -2.12 0.34 -25.12
C PRO A 145 -3.66 0.36 -25.03
N PRO A 146 -4.38 0.89 -26.03
CA PRO A 146 -5.85 0.99 -25.98
C PRO A 146 -6.55 -0.37 -25.78
N ASP A 147 -5.97 -1.45 -26.32
CA ASP A 147 -6.47 -2.82 -26.13
C ASP A 147 -6.38 -3.27 -24.67
N TRP A 148 -5.31 -2.89 -23.98
CA TRP A 148 -5.12 -3.14 -22.55
C TRP A 148 -6.12 -2.34 -21.72
N GLN A 149 -6.30 -1.05 -22.03
CA GLN A 149 -7.24 -0.19 -21.31
C GLN A 149 -8.67 -0.74 -21.42
N ALA A 150 -9.09 -1.16 -22.63
CA ALA A 150 -10.39 -1.79 -22.84
C ALA A 150 -10.54 -3.10 -22.06
N TRP A 151 -9.50 -3.93 -22.04
CA TRP A 151 -9.51 -5.17 -21.29
C TRP A 151 -9.53 -4.96 -19.77
N LEU A 152 -8.80 -3.98 -19.23
CA LEU A 152 -8.85 -3.62 -17.81
C LEU A 152 -10.26 -3.22 -17.37
N LEU A 153 -11.00 -2.50 -18.22
CA LEU A 153 -12.40 -2.16 -17.97
C LEU A 153 -13.34 -3.38 -18.02
N ILE A 154 -13.04 -4.37 -18.86
CA ILE A 154 -13.75 -5.67 -18.86
C ILE A 154 -13.42 -6.43 -17.57
N LEU A 155 -12.15 -6.53 -17.22
CA LEU A 155 -11.66 -7.20 -16.03
C LEU A 155 -12.29 -6.59 -14.77
N ARG A 156 -12.38 -5.26 -14.69
CA ARG A 156 -13.08 -4.55 -13.62
C ARG A 156 -14.54 -5.00 -13.43
N ARG A 157 -15.27 -5.28 -14.51
CA ARG A 157 -16.68 -5.73 -14.45
C ARG A 157 -16.82 -7.22 -14.17
N GLN A 158 -15.83 -8.02 -14.54
CA GLN A 158 -15.85 -9.49 -14.43
C GLN A 158 -15.14 -10.00 -13.16
N LEU A 159 -14.44 -9.12 -12.45
CA LEU A 159 -13.72 -9.48 -11.23
C LEU A 159 -14.70 -10.00 -10.17
N GLY A 160 -14.46 -11.23 -9.72
CA GLY A 160 -15.33 -11.96 -8.78
C GLY A 160 -16.37 -12.86 -9.43
N LEU A 161 -16.66 -12.70 -10.73
CA LEU A 161 -17.52 -13.59 -11.52
C LEU A 161 -16.72 -14.68 -12.23
N VAL A 162 -15.51 -14.33 -12.70
CA VAL A 162 -14.60 -15.21 -13.44
C VAL A 162 -13.24 -15.23 -12.74
N GLU A 163 -12.57 -16.39 -12.72
CA GLU A 163 -11.21 -16.51 -12.20
C GLU A 163 -10.22 -15.71 -13.08
N LEU A 164 -9.25 -15.04 -12.45
CA LEU A 164 -8.23 -14.26 -13.16
C LEU A 164 -7.44 -15.12 -14.17
N SER A 165 -7.12 -16.36 -13.79
CA SER A 165 -6.45 -17.35 -14.63
C SER A 165 -7.21 -17.62 -15.93
N ASP A 166 -8.55 -17.71 -15.87
CA ASP A 166 -9.39 -17.92 -17.04
C ASP A 166 -9.45 -16.70 -17.94
N MET A 167 -9.48 -15.49 -17.37
CA MET A 167 -9.49 -14.27 -18.16
C MET A 167 -8.16 -14.03 -18.88
N ILE A 168 -7.03 -14.32 -18.22
CA ILE A 168 -5.70 -14.26 -18.83
C ILE A 168 -5.61 -15.29 -19.95
N TYR A 169 -6.04 -16.53 -19.68
CA TYR A 169 -6.03 -17.58 -20.69
C TYR A 169 -6.84 -17.19 -21.92
N GLY A 170 -8.06 -16.65 -21.74
CA GLY A 170 -8.94 -16.24 -22.83
C GLY A 170 -8.36 -15.13 -23.73
N ARG A 171 -7.37 -14.38 -23.25
CA ARG A 171 -6.64 -13.34 -24.02
C ARG A 171 -5.21 -13.72 -24.37
N SER A 172 -4.85 -14.99 -24.18
CA SER A 172 -3.52 -15.51 -24.49
C SER A 172 -3.42 -16.07 -25.91
N GLN A 173 -2.23 -16.00 -26.49
CA GLN A 173 -1.93 -16.61 -27.79
C GLN A 173 -2.24 -18.12 -27.81
N LEU A 174 -2.07 -18.79 -26.67
CA LEU A 174 -2.33 -20.23 -26.55
C LEU A 174 -3.81 -20.58 -26.73
N TYR A 175 -4.73 -19.72 -26.27
CA TYR A 175 -6.15 -19.90 -26.51
C TYR A 175 -6.51 -19.72 -27.99
N PHE A 176 -5.89 -18.73 -28.63
CA PHE A 176 -6.06 -18.50 -30.06
C PHE A 176 -5.58 -19.71 -30.89
N GLU A 177 -4.37 -20.23 -30.63
CA GLU A 177 -3.86 -21.43 -31.31
C GLU A 177 -4.77 -22.65 -31.12
N ALA A 178 -5.35 -22.82 -29.93
CA ALA A 178 -6.30 -23.90 -29.67
C ALA A 178 -7.59 -23.75 -30.50
N ARG A 179 -8.08 -22.52 -30.69
CA ARG A 179 -9.26 -22.22 -31.52
C ARG A 179 -8.98 -22.27 -33.02
N SER A 180 -7.80 -21.88 -33.47
CA SER A 180 -7.42 -21.99 -34.88
C SER A 180 -7.36 -23.45 -35.33
N ARG A 181 -6.99 -24.39 -34.45
CA ARG A 181 -7.10 -25.84 -34.73
C ARG A 181 -8.54 -26.32 -34.92
N LEU A 182 -9.52 -25.59 -34.38
CA LEU A 182 -10.95 -25.86 -34.50
C LEU A 182 -11.60 -25.11 -35.69
N GLY A 183 -10.80 -24.44 -36.53
CA GLY A 183 -11.28 -23.75 -37.74
C GLY A 183 -11.68 -22.29 -37.56
N ILE A 184 -11.37 -21.66 -36.41
CA ILE A 184 -11.60 -20.22 -36.17
C ILE A 184 -10.32 -19.45 -36.48
N THR A 185 -10.31 -18.71 -37.59
CA THR A 185 -9.09 -18.07 -38.13
C THR A 185 -8.89 -16.64 -37.64
N GLU A 186 -9.95 -15.94 -37.20
CA GLU A 186 -9.86 -14.55 -36.77
C GLU A 186 -9.94 -14.42 -35.24
N PRO A 187 -9.07 -13.59 -34.63
CA PRO A 187 -9.15 -13.33 -33.20
C PRO A 187 -10.37 -12.46 -32.91
N GLU A 188 -11.36 -12.98 -32.16
CA GLU A 188 -12.51 -12.21 -31.65
C GLU A 188 -12.08 -11.03 -30.73
N ALA A 189 -10.81 -11.04 -30.31
CA ALA A 189 -10.29 -10.23 -29.24
C ALA A 189 -8.77 -10.00 -29.43
N PRO A 190 -8.23 -8.82 -29.10
CA PRO A 190 -6.78 -8.61 -29.11
C PRO A 190 -6.08 -9.58 -28.15
N ILE A 191 -4.95 -10.12 -28.62
CA ILE A 191 -4.08 -11.01 -27.87
C ILE A 191 -3.19 -10.13 -26.98
N LEU A 192 -3.38 -10.24 -25.67
CA LEU A 192 -2.65 -9.44 -24.67
C LEU A 192 -1.57 -10.24 -23.97
N PHE A 193 -1.66 -11.57 -23.99
CA PHE A 193 -0.72 -12.44 -23.29
C PHE A 193 -0.07 -13.42 -24.25
N GLY A 194 1.22 -13.69 -24.04
CA GLY A 194 1.99 -14.63 -24.84
C GLY A 194 1.69 -16.10 -24.54
N LEU A 195 2.44 -16.99 -25.20
CA LEU A 195 2.33 -18.45 -24.98
C LEU A 195 2.74 -18.87 -23.57
N GLY A 196 3.79 -18.26 -23.01
CA GLY A 196 4.28 -18.59 -21.68
C GLY A 196 3.23 -18.30 -20.61
N GLU A 197 2.68 -17.10 -20.64
CA GLU A 197 1.63 -16.66 -19.72
C GLU A 197 0.35 -17.47 -19.87
N GLY A 198 -0.04 -17.79 -21.11
CA GLY A 198 -1.19 -18.68 -21.38
C GLY A 198 -1.01 -20.07 -20.76
N ARG A 199 0.18 -20.68 -20.85
CA ARG A 199 0.48 -21.97 -20.21
C ARG A 199 0.40 -21.88 -18.68
N ILE A 200 0.95 -20.81 -18.10
CA ILE A 200 0.93 -20.59 -16.65
C ILE A 200 -0.50 -20.37 -16.16
N ALA A 201 -1.30 -19.61 -16.90
CA ALA A 201 -2.71 -19.37 -16.61
C ALA A 201 -3.52 -20.67 -16.66
N GLN A 202 -3.33 -21.48 -17.71
CA GLN A 202 -3.99 -22.78 -17.84
C GLN A 202 -3.63 -23.74 -16.69
N ALA A 203 -2.36 -23.78 -16.30
CA ALA A 203 -1.86 -24.66 -15.24
C ALA A 203 -2.33 -24.26 -13.83
N ASN A 204 -2.76 -23.00 -13.65
CA ASN A 204 -3.17 -22.44 -12.35
C ASN A 204 -4.69 -22.21 -12.25
N ARG A 205 -5.49 -22.77 -13.15
CA ARG A 205 -6.95 -22.81 -13.01
C ARG A 205 -7.36 -23.54 -11.74
N HIS A 206 -8.32 -22.97 -10.99
CA HIS A 206 -8.84 -23.53 -9.74
C HIS A 206 -7.79 -23.74 -8.63
N LYS A 207 -6.61 -23.13 -8.76
CA LYS A 207 -5.56 -23.12 -7.72
C LYS A 207 -5.58 -21.78 -6.99
N ASP A 208 -4.85 -21.72 -5.87
CA ASP A 208 -4.62 -20.46 -5.16
C ASP A 208 -3.98 -19.43 -6.13
N PRO A 209 -4.59 -18.24 -6.31
CA PRO A 209 -4.04 -17.17 -7.13
C PRO A 209 -2.61 -16.77 -6.79
N LEU A 210 -2.14 -17.00 -5.56
CA LEU A 210 -0.75 -16.73 -5.17
C LEU A 210 0.27 -17.53 -6.00
N PHE A 211 -0.07 -18.76 -6.42
CA PHE A 211 0.80 -19.55 -7.29
C PHE A 211 0.89 -18.97 -8.70
N LEU A 212 -0.20 -18.38 -9.19
CA LEU A 212 -0.22 -17.67 -10.47
C LEU A 212 0.76 -16.49 -10.43
N PHE A 213 0.64 -15.61 -9.43
CA PHE A 213 1.54 -14.46 -9.26
C PHE A 213 3.00 -14.90 -9.12
N ALA A 214 3.29 -15.88 -8.25
CA ALA A 214 4.66 -16.35 -8.08
C ALA A 214 5.26 -16.94 -9.36
N ALA A 215 4.46 -17.60 -10.21
CA ALA A 215 4.92 -18.12 -11.49
C ALA A 215 5.15 -17.02 -12.52
N MET A 216 4.22 -16.04 -12.62
CA MET A 216 4.35 -14.90 -13.51
C MET A 216 5.54 -14.02 -13.13
N GLN A 217 5.74 -13.77 -11.84
CA GLN A 217 6.87 -12.99 -11.33
C GLN A 217 8.22 -13.56 -11.79
N ARG A 218 8.39 -14.89 -11.73
CA ARG A 218 9.63 -15.55 -12.15
C ARG A 218 9.89 -15.47 -13.66
N GLN A 219 8.83 -15.35 -14.47
CA GLN A 219 8.92 -15.40 -15.94
C GLN A 219 8.95 -14.00 -16.56
N LEU A 220 8.21 -13.05 -15.98
CA LEU A 220 8.12 -11.67 -16.43
C LEU A 220 9.09 -10.73 -15.72
N GLY A 221 9.67 -11.17 -14.60
CA GLY A 221 10.73 -10.42 -13.89
C GLY A 221 10.26 -9.12 -13.22
N TYR A 222 8.96 -8.95 -13.00
CA TYR A 222 8.44 -7.77 -12.30
C TYR A 222 8.82 -7.79 -10.80
N PRO A 223 8.97 -6.62 -10.15
CA PRO A 223 9.48 -6.54 -8.78
C PRO A 223 8.56 -7.23 -7.77
N ALA A 224 9.13 -7.69 -6.66
CA ALA A 224 8.35 -8.27 -5.59
C ALA A 224 7.51 -7.19 -4.90
N VAL A 225 6.19 -7.36 -4.88
CA VAL A 225 5.29 -6.47 -4.15
C VAL A 225 5.63 -6.55 -2.65
N PRO A 226 5.97 -5.42 -2.00
CA PRO A 226 6.26 -5.35 -0.57
C PRO A 226 5.13 -5.97 0.27
N ARG A 227 5.52 -6.73 1.29
CA ARG A 227 4.57 -7.30 2.26
C ARG A 227 4.34 -6.30 3.39
N LEU A 228 3.11 -6.24 3.89
CA LEU A 228 2.82 -5.57 5.17
C LEU A 228 3.68 -6.25 6.24
N GLU A 229 4.64 -5.50 6.80
CA GLU A 229 5.34 -5.95 7.99
C GLU A 229 4.35 -5.87 9.15
N PRO A 230 4.02 -6.98 9.82
CA PRO A 230 3.19 -6.91 11.01
C PRO A 230 3.90 -6.01 12.02
N ILE A 231 3.20 -4.99 12.52
CA ILE A 231 3.73 -4.12 13.57
C ILE A 231 4.08 -5.02 14.74
N ASP A 232 5.37 -5.08 15.08
CA ASP A 232 5.83 -5.89 16.20
C ASP A 232 5.10 -5.43 17.47
N PRO A 233 4.29 -6.28 18.13
CA PRO A 233 3.54 -5.86 19.30
C PRO A 233 4.45 -5.70 20.52
N ILE A 234 5.67 -6.22 20.47
CA ILE A 234 6.63 -6.31 21.59
C ILE A 234 6.88 -4.94 22.25
N PRO A 235 7.16 -3.84 21.52
CA PRO A 235 7.39 -2.52 22.13
C PRO A 235 6.15 -1.97 22.85
N SER A 236 4.95 -2.34 22.41
CA SER A 236 3.68 -1.94 23.06
C SER A 236 3.30 -2.82 24.25
N LEU A 237 3.78 -4.07 24.26
CA LEU A 237 3.51 -5.05 25.30
C LEU A 237 4.36 -4.80 26.55
N ILE A 238 5.61 -4.34 26.41
CA ILE A 238 6.51 -4.08 27.55
C ILE A 238 5.92 -3.06 28.54
N PRO A 239 5.44 -1.87 28.13
CA PRO A 239 4.82 -0.93 29.05
C PRO A 239 3.54 -1.47 29.71
N ARG A 240 2.77 -2.30 28.98
CA ARG A 240 1.55 -2.93 29.52
C ARG A 240 1.88 -4.00 30.57
N LEU A 241 2.95 -4.77 30.35
CA LEU A 241 3.44 -5.76 31.30
C LEU A 241 4.04 -5.10 32.54
N GLN A 242 4.80 -4.01 32.39
CA GLN A 242 5.32 -3.22 33.52
C GLN A 242 4.18 -2.72 34.42
N ARG A 243 3.15 -2.09 33.84
CA ARG A 243 1.96 -1.65 34.61
C ARG A 243 1.25 -2.80 35.32
N ARG A 244 1.16 -3.98 34.69
CA ARG A 244 0.57 -5.17 35.32
C ARG A 244 1.44 -5.69 36.47
N ILE A 245 2.76 -5.67 36.33
CA ILE A 245 3.70 -6.07 37.39
C ILE A 245 3.58 -5.11 38.59
N GLU A 246 3.53 -3.80 38.36
CA GLU A 246 3.33 -2.80 39.43
C GLU A 246 1.99 -3.01 40.18
N GLN A 247 0.92 -3.34 39.44
CA GLN A 247 -0.39 -3.66 40.03
C GLN A 247 -0.37 -4.98 40.82
N MET A 248 0.38 -5.99 40.36
CA MET A 248 0.54 -7.23 41.13
C MET A 248 1.39 -7.01 42.37
N GLU A 249 2.46 -6.23 42.28
CA GLU A 249 3.33 -5.91 43.42
C GLU A 249 2.57 -5.17 44.53
N THR A 250 1.74 -4.19 44.15
CA THR A 250 0.87 -3.47 45.12
C THR A 250 -0.14 -4.41 45.79
N ARG A 251 -0.75 -5.34 45.04
CA ARG A 251 -1.66 -6.35 45.62
C ARG A 251 -0.95 -7.36 46.52
N ILE A 252 0.25 -7.81 46.15
CA ILE A 252 1.06 -8.72 46.98
C ILE A 252 1.44 -8.03 48.29
N ARG A 253 1.88 -6.77 48.25
CA ARG A 253 2.16 -5.99 49.47
C ARG A 253 0.95 -5.86 50.38
N LEU A 254 -0.24 -5.68 49.81
CA LEU A 254 -1.49 -5.64 50.58
C LEU A 254 -1.82 -7.00 51.22
N LEU A 255 -1.65 -8.10 50.48
CA LEU A 255 -1.85 -9.46 51.00
C LEU A 255 -0.84 -9.81 52.10
N GLU A 256 0.43 -9.41 51.95
CA GLU A 256 1.46 -9.58 52.98
C GLU A 256 1.16 -8.77 54.25
N GLN A 257 0.58 -7.57 54.11
CA GLN A 257 0.15 -6.73 55.23
C GLN A 257 -1.08 -7.31 55.95
N GLU A 258 -2.02 -7.90 55.21
CA GLU A 258 -3.17 -8.62 55.77
C GLU A 258 -2.71 -9.85 56.57
N GLN A 259 -1.76 -10.63 56.02
CA GLN A 259 -1.21 -11.81 56.69
C GLN A 259 -0.42 -11.48 57.97
N ARG A 260 0.16 -10.27 58.07
CA ARG A 260 0.93 -9.80 59.23
C ARG A 260 0.10 -9.15 60.35
N GLY A 261 -1.23 -9.12 60.24
CA GLY A 261 -2.10 -8.78 61.38
C GLY A 261 -2.82 -7.44 61.32
N GLY A 262 -3.10 -6.90 60.13
CA GLY A 262 -4.10 -5.85 59.95
C GLY A 262 -3.67 -4.72 59.02
N ILE A 263 -4.57 -4.36 58.10
CA ILE A 263 -4.37 -3.28 57.13
C ILE A 263 -4.57 -1.94 57.85
N ASP A 264 -3.53 -1.11 57.90
CA ASP A 264 -3.62 0.26 58.40
C ASP A 264 -4.29 1.16 57.35
N ILE A 265 -5.62 1.09 57.31
CA ILE A 265 -6.50 1.83 56.38
C ILE A 265 -6.35 3.36 56.49
N THR A 266 -5.73 3.89 57.54
CA THR A 266 -5.48 5.33 57.70
C THR A 266 -4.54 5.90 56.61
N LYS A 267 -3.69 5.07 56.00
CA LYS A 267 -2.80 5.50 54.90
C LYS A 267 -3.51 5.66 53.55
N PHE A 268 -4.71 5.11 53.40
CA PHE A 268 -5.52 5.23 52.18
C PHE A 268 -6.50 6.41 52.21
N TYR A 269 -6.79 6.98 53.38
CA TYR A 269 -7.70 8.11 53.57
C TYR A 269 -6.97 9.47 53.72
N GLY A 270 -5.93 9.71 52.92
CA GLY A 270 -5.20 10.98 52.87
C GLY A 270 -5.93 12.11 52.13
N GLY A 271 -7.25 12.21 52.23
CA GLY A 271 -8.07 13.22 51.54
C GLY A 271 -9.24 13.67 52.41
N LYS A 272 -9.08 14.85 53.01
CA LYS A 272 -10.04 15.62 53.84
C LYS A 272 -11.49 15.13 53.82
N ILE A 273 -11.94 14.58 54.95
CA ILE A 273 -13.35 14.52 55.31
C ILE A 273 -13.75 15.96 55.70
N PRO A 274 -14.75 16.61 55.07
CA PRO A 274 -15.29 17.86 55.59
C PRO A 274 -15.97 17.56 56.94
N LEU A 275 -15.53 18.22 58.01
CA LEU A 275 -16.18 18.17 59.31
C LEU A 275 -17.61 18.72 59.19
N PRO A 276 -18.60 18.12 59.87
CA PRO A 276 -19.97 18.61 59.88
C PRO A 276 -20.01 19.98 60.59
N SER A 277 -20.70 20.94 59.99
CA SER A 277 -20.94 22.26 60.57
C SER A 277 -21.78 22.15 61.83
N GLU A 278 -21.16 22.28 62.99
CA GLU A 278 -21.81 22.65 64.24
C GLU A 278 -22.18 24.13 64.19
N GLU A 279 -23.41 24.45 63.79
CA GLU A 279 -24.07 25.70 64.19
C GLU A 279 -25.57 25.46 64.42
N LEU A 280 -25.92 25.21 65.69
CA LEU A 280 -27.18 25.62 66.31
C LEU A 280 -26.80 26.17 67.70
N PRO A 281 -27.04 27.46 67.96
CA PRO A 281 -28.10 27.85 68.91
C PRO A 281 -28.79 29.17 68.44
N GLU A 282 -30.02 29.55 68.76
CA GLU A 282 -31.07 29.21 69.74
C GLU A 282 -32.43 29.47 69.08
#